data_AF-A0A369QH08-F1
#
_entry.id   AF-A0A369QH08-F1
#
_cell.length_a   1.000
_cell.length_b   1.000
_cell.length_c   1.000
_cell.angle_alpha   90.00
_cell.angle_beta   90.00
_cell.angle_gamma   90.00
#
_symmetry.space_group_name_H-M   'P 1'
#
loop_
_entity.id
_entity.type
_entity.pdbx_description
1 polymer ?
#
loop_
_entity_poly.entity_id
_entity_poly.type
_entity_poly.pdbx_seq_one_letter_code
_entity_poly.pdbx_strand_id
1 'polypeptide(L)'
;MSKFATIDYVIFIVYFIVVSGYGYWVYRRDRNVNADSKDYFLAEGTLTWWAIGASLIASNISAEQFIGMSGNGFVVGIAVAAYEWIAAIALIIVAVWFIPVYLKNRIFTMPQFLQNRYNNTVALIMAIFWLFLYVFVNLTSILYLGALAINNLAGGANFHLIVIALAIFAIIITLGGMNVIGYTDVIQVTVLILGGLATTYTALTLVSEKFGLGSDVIAGFNALLRDSPDHFRMIIDRPGPNAPQAEINKYLMLPGIAMYFAGIWIVNLNYWGCNQYITQRALGANLETARTGILFAGLLKLMMPIIVMLPGIAAYVLYKNGSLQQEMAPGGTFNADNAYSAILGFLPTGMKGLSLAALTAAIVASLAGKANSISTIFTLDIYKKYINPKSDEKNLIRIGKITIVVATLFSIFLTWDDLLGIGGEGGFTFIQKYTGFISPGVFAMFLLGMFWKRTTGTAAVAGLLTGFILSVIFNNYAPAWFGNETFLYTAYPNGKGGYEIPFQICMGLAFLFTMIVMIALSLAGPKINPKAFVLDSTMFRVSKPTLALIVITLLLISALYVRFW
;
A
#
# COMPACT_ATOMS: atom_id res chain seq x y z
N MET A 1 -28.71 -10.54 5.91
CA MET A 1 -28.33 -9.25 6.55
C MET A 1 -29.41 -8.71 7.49
N SER A 2 -29.08 -8.43 8.76
CA SER A 2 -29.92 -7.53 9.56
C SER A 2 -29.76 -6.13 8.96
N LYS A 3 -30.88 -5.45 8.66
CA LYS A 3 -30.86 -4.04 8.28
C LYS A 3 -30.16 -3.23 9.37
N PHE A 4 -29.43 -2.17 8.99
CA PHE A 4 -28.91 -1.20 9.96
C PHE A 4 -30.05 -0.72 10.86
N ALA A 5 -29.81 -0.72 12.16
CA ALA A 5 -30.76 -0.14 13.10
C ALA A 5 -30.62 1.38 13.10
N THR A 6 -31.65 2.10 13.55
CA THR A 6 -31.60 3.57 13.65
C THR A 6 -30.38 4.05 14.44
N ILE A 7 -29.98 3.32 15.49
CA ILE A 7 -28.80 3.64 16.30
C ILE A 7 -27.49 3.55 15.51
N ASP A 8 -27.39 2.66 14.52
CA ASP A 8 -26.19 2.57 13.66
C ASP A 8 -26.03 3.82 12.81
N TYR A 9 -27.13 4.32 12.23
CA TYR A 9 -27.13 5.57 11.49
C TYR A 9 -26.81 6.78 12.38
N VAL A 10 -27.35 6.81 13.61
CA VAL A 10 -27.04 7.88 14.57
C VAL A 10 -25.55 7.88 14.93
N ILE A 11 -24.96 6.72 15.23
CA ILE A 11 -23.52 6.62 15.54
C ILE A 11 -22.68 7.06 14.33
N PHE A 12 -23.05 6.63 13.13
CA PHE A 12 -22.38 7.05 11.90
C PHE A 12 -22.42 8.58 11.71
N ILE A 13 -23.58 9.20 11.86
CA ILE A 13 -23.76 10.65 11.72
C ILE A 13 -22.99 11.40 12.81
N VAL A 14 -23.05 10.96 14.07
CA VAL A 14 -22.31 11.59 15.18
C VAL A 14 -20.81 11.55 14.92
N TYR A 15 -20.27 10.38 14.57
CA TYR A 15 -18.86 10.24 14.22
C TYR A 15 -18.49 11.17 13.07
N PHE A 16 -19.32 11.22 12.03
CA PHE A 16 -19.11 12.08 10.88
C PHE A 16 -19.08 13.57 11.26
N ILE A 17 -20.00 14.02 12.12
CA ILE A 17 -20.03 15.40 12.64
C ILE A 17 -18.78 15.70 13.46
N VAL A 18 -18.34 14.78 14.31
CA VAL A 18 -17.14 14.96 15.15
C VAL A 18 -15.90 15.13 14.28
N VAL A 19 -15.66 14.24 13.32
CA VAL A 19 -14.46 14.29 12.46
C VAL A 19 -14.50 15.50 11.53
N SER A 20 -15.65 15.77 10.90
CA SER A 20 -15.81 16.92 10.00
C SER A 20 -15.72 18.24 10.76
N GLY A 21 -16.33 18.31 11.95
CA GLY A 21 -16.28 19.47 12.84
C GLY A 21 -14.85 19.74 13.33
N TYR A 22 -14.12 18.70 13.72
CA TYR A 22 -12.72 18.82 14.10
C TYR A 22 -11.84 19.28 12.92
N GLY A 23 -12.00 18.68 11.74
CA GLY A 23 -11.29 19.09 10.53
C GLY A 23 -11.58 20.54 10.13
N TYR A 24 -12.85 20.97 10.23
CA TYR A 24 -13.24 22.36 9.97
C TYR A 24 -12.69 23.34 11.01
N TRP A 25 -12.66 22.95 12.29
CA TRP A 25 -12.07 23.76 13.35
C TRP A 25 -10.57 23.98 13.13
N VAL A 26 -9.82 22.91 12.80
CA VAL A 26 -8.40 23.00 12.43
C VAL A 26 -8.23 23.91 11.20
N TYR A 27 -9.02 23.71 10.16
CA TYR A 27 -8.99 24.54 8.95
C TYR A 27 -9.20 26.04 9.25
N ARG A 28 -10.13 26.40 10.16
CA ARG A 28 -10.34 27.80 10.55
C ARG A 28 -9.18 28.35 11.37
N ARG A 29 -8.58 27.55 12.24
CA ARG A 29 -7.43 27.94 13.06
C ARG A 29 -6.23 28.26 12.18
N ASP A 30 -5.95 27.42 11.18
CA ASP A 30 -4.79 27.58 10.31
C ASP A 30 -4.93 28.79 9.37
N ARG A 31 -6.13 29.21 8.98
CA ARG A 31 -6.34 30.47 8.23
C ARG A 31 -5.95 31.73 8.99
N ASN A 32 -5.88 31.68 10.33
CA ASN A 32 -5.54 32.83 11.16
C ASN A 32 -4.03 32.96 11.43
N VAL A 33 -3.23 31.98 11.02
CA VAL A 33 -1.77 32.02 11.05
C VAL A 33 -1.31 32.26 9.61
N ASN A 34 -0.43 33.22 9.36
CA ASN A 34 0.03 33.55 8.00
C ASN A 34 0.55 32.29 7.31
N ALA A 35 -0.22 31.76 6.36
CA ALA A 35 0.02 30.47 5.72
C ALA A 35 1.28 30.53 4.85
N ASP A 36 2.40 30.06 5.40
CA ASP A 36 3.60 29.72 4.63
C ASP A 36 3.24 28.50 3.76
N SER A 37 3.66 28.50 2.48
CA SER A 37 3.48 27.35 1.60
C SER A 37 4.17 26.10 2.14
N LYS A 38 5.21 26.27 2.98
CA LYS A 38 5.82 25.17 3.73
C LYS A 38 4.87 24.50 4.71
N ASP A 39 4.09 25.26 5.48
CA ASP A 39 3.13 24.70 6.45
C ASP A 39 1.99 23.92 5.77
N TYR A 40 1.65 24.29 4.53
CA TYR A 40 0.64 23.56 3.74
C TYR A 40 1.15 22.20 3.24
N PHE A 41 2.46 21.98 3.11
CA PHE A 41 3.05 20.78 2.50
C PHE A 41 3.98 19.96 3.43
N LEU A 42 4.51 20.53 4.52
CA LEU A 42 5.55 19.94 5.37
C LEU A 42 5.27 20.20 6.86
N ALA A 43 5.11 19.15 7.65
CA ALA A 43 5.16 19.22 9.11
C ALA A 43 6.60 18.89 9.57
N GLU A 44 7.43 19.88 9.88
CA GLU A 44 8.87 19.68 10.17
C GLU A 44 9.23 19.60 11.66
N GLY A 45 10.17 18.69 11.99
CA GLY A 45 11.20 18.89 13.02
C GLY A 45 10.97 18.40 14.46
N THR A 46 9.78 17.95 14.85
CA THR A 46 9.45 17.71 16.28
C THR A 46 9.00 16.28 16.63
N LEU A 47 9.01 15.37 15.66
CA LEU A 47 8.45 14.04 15.85
C LEU A 47 9.37 13.12 16.68
N THR A 48 8.81 12.55 17.75
CA THR A 48 9.44 11.51 18.57
C THR A 48 9.49 10.18 17.81
N TRP A 49 10.35 9.24 18.22
CA TRP A 49 10.54 7.96 17.53
C TRP A 49 9.23 7.16 17.41
N TRP A 50 8.42 7.13 18.47
CA TRP A 50 7.15 6.41 18.49
C TRP A 50 6.12 7.07 17.57
N ALA A 51 6.13 8.40 17.47
CA ALA A 51 5.26 9.13 16.57
C ALA A 51 5.64 8.86 15.11
N ILE A 52 6.93 8.82 14.78
CA ILE A 52 7.41 8.41 13.44
C ILE A 52 6.92 7.00 13.12
N GLY A 53 7.14 6.03 14.02
CA GLY A 53 6.77 4.64 13.75
C GLY A 53 5.25 4.43 13.64
N ALA A 54 4.47 5.02 14.55
CA ALA A 54 3.01 4.99 14.47
C ALA A 54 2.51 5.66 13.19
N SER A 55 3.13 6.78 12.80
CA SER A 55 2.75 7.52 11.60
C SER A 55 3.11 6.80 10.29
N LEU A 56 4.19 6.02 10.26
CA LEU A 56 4.53 5.15 9.13
C LEU A 56 3.49 4.05 8.95
N ILE A 57 3.07 3.42 10.04
CA ILE A 57 2.02 2.38 10.02
C ILE A 57 0.67 2.97 9.67
N ALA A 58 0.31 4.09 10.29
CA ALA A 58 -0.89 4.86 9.97
C ALA A 58 -1.05 5.09 8.46
N SER A 59 0.02 5.57 7.83
CA SER A 59 0.05 5.84 6.39
C SER A 59 -0.04 4.60 5.52
N ASN A 60 0.25 3.43 6.05
CA ASN A 60 0.08 2.16 5.35
C ASN A 60 -1.30 1.54 5.57
N ILE A 61 -1.96 1.84 6.69
CA ILE A 61 -3.32 1.36 6.95
C ILE A 61 -4.30 2.12 6.07
N SER A 62 -4.79 1.47 5.02
CA SER A 62 -5.72 2.06 4.06
C SER A 62 -6.83 1.07 3.67
N ALA A 63 -7.75 1.53 2.82
CA ALA A 63 -8.78 0.67 2.21
C ALA A 63 -8.16 -0.55 1.50
N GLU A 64 -6.97 -0.39 0.90
CA GLU A 64 -6.28 -1.48 0.20
C GLU A 64 -5.90 -2.62 1.16
N GLN A 65 -5.56 -2.29 2.40
CA GLN A 65 -5.21 -3.27 3.42
C GLN A 65 -6.44 -3.92 4.01
N PHE A 66 -7.40 -3.14 4.49
CA PHE A 66 -8.57 -3.73 5.14
C PHE A 66 -9.40 -4.59 4.19
N ILE A 67 -9.63 -4.11 2.97
CA ILE A 67 -10.54 -4.74 2.02
C ILE A 67 -9.77 -5.71 1.14
N GLY A 68 -8.75 -5.21 0.45
CA GLY A 68 -7.96 -6.02 -0.50
C GLY A 68 -7.10 -7.09 0.16
N MET A 69 -6.38 -6.78 1.25
CA MET A 69 -5.58 -7.82 1.94
C MET A 69 -6.48 -8.85 2.64
N SER A 70 -7.67 -8.48 3.12
CA SER A 70 -8.65 -9.47 3.60
C SER A 70 -9.16 -10.35 2.47
N GLY A 71 -9.44 -9.79 1.28
CA GLY A 71 -9.80 -10.57 0.10
C GLY A 71 -8.69 -11.56 -0.29
N ASN A 72 -7.44 -11.12 -0.23
CA ASN A 72 -6.32 -12.03 -0.40
C ASN A 72 -6.22 -13.07 0.73
N GLY A 73 -6.46 -12.70 1.99
CA GLY A 73 -6.56 -13.66 3.10
C GLY A 73 -7.64 -14.72 2.88
N PHE A 74 -8.75 -14.36 2.24
CA PHE A 74 -9.78 -15.31 1.83
C PHE A 74 -9.28 -16.30 0.76
N VAL A 75 -8.49 -15.82 -0.22
CA VAL A 75 -8.05 -16.64 -1.37
C VAL A 75 -6.83 -17.50 -1.04
N VAL A 76 -5.77 -16.89 -0.48
CA VAL A 76 -4.45 -17.51 -0.27
C VAL A 76 -4.07 -17.70 1.21
N GLY A 77 -4.91 -17.25 2.14
CA GLY A 77 -4.63 -17.42 3.56
C GLY A 77 -3.44 -16.60 4.05
N ILE A 78 -2.66 -17.18 4.97
CA ILE A 78 -1.55 -16.53 5.65
C ILE A 78 -0.39 -16.18 4.73
N ALA A 79 -0.29 -16.79 3.54
CA ALA A 79 0.77 -16.50 2.58
C ALA A 79 0.86 -15.00 2.21
N VAL A 80 -0.27 -14.27 2.23
CA VAL A 80 -0.27 -12.81 1.97
C VAL A 80 0.45 -12.01 3.06
N ALA A 81 0.59 -12.55 4.28
CA ALA A 81 1.35 -11.94 5.36
C ALA A 81 2.82 -11.71 5.00
N ALA A 82 3.34 -12.36 3.95
CA ALA A 82 4.67 -12.08 3.42
C ALA A 82 4.86 -10.59 3.05
N TYR A 83 3.83 -9.89 2.56
CA TYR A 83 3.91 -8.44 2.33
C TYR A 83 4.13 -7.63 3.60
N GLU A 84 3.70 -8.16 4.75
CA GLU A 84 3.81 -7.50 6.06
C GLU A 84 5.10 -7.91 6.77
N TRP A 85 5.38 -9.20 6.85
CA TRP A 85 6.54 -9.71 7.56
C TRP A 85 7.85 -9.43 6.81
N ILE A 86 7.87 -9.53 5.48
CA ILE A 86 9.06 -9.10 4.70
C ILE A 86 9.18 -7.58 4.68
N ALA A 87 8.08 -6.81 4.76
CA ALA A 87 8.16 -5.37 4.98
C ALA A 87 8.89 -5.02 6.29
N ALA A 88 8.69 -5.79 7.37
CA ALA A 88 9.43 -5.57 8.61
C ALA A 88 10.94 -5.75 8.42
N ILE A 89 11.38 -6.74 7.63
CA ILE A 89 12.79 -6.91 7.27
C ILE A 89 13.26 -5.76 6.36
N ALA A 90 12.46 -5.36 5.38
CA ALA A 90 12.78 -4.24 4.51
C ALA A 90 12.92 -2.93 5.30
N LEU A 91 12.13 -2.71 6.35
CA LEU A 91 12.25 -1.56 7.25
C LEU A 91 13.55 -1.58 8.05
N ILE A 92 14.03 -2.76 8.47
CA ILE A 92 15.38 -2.90 9.02
C ILE A 92 16.40 -2.45 7.98
N ILE A 93 16.26 -2.89 6.72
CA ILE A 93 17.18 -2.50 5.66
C ILE A 93 17.17 -0.99 5.44
N VAL A 94 15.98 -0.38 5.41
CA VAL A 94 15.81 1.07 5.23
C VAL A 94 16.42 1.85 6.40
N ALA A 95 16.17 1.45 7.64
CA ALA A 95 16.70 2.09 8.84
C ALA A 95 18.24 2.03 8.89
N VAL A 96 18.81 0.87 8.56
CA VAL A 96 20.25 0.66 8.67
C VAL A 96 21.00 1.29 7.50
N TRP A 97 20.52 1.14 6.26
CA TRP A 97 21.28 1.51 5.06
C TRP A 97 20.72 2.71 4.29
N PHE A 98 19.41 2.92 4.21
CA PHE A 98 18.86 3.98 3.33
C PHE A 98 18.81 5.33 4.04
N ILE A 99 18.24 5.36 5.25
CA ILE A 99 18.06 6.59 6.03
C ILE A 99 19.37 7.34 6.32
N PRO A 100 20.49 6.67 6.67
CA PRO A 100 21.75 7.38 6.86
C PRO A 100 22.22 8.09 5.59
N VAL A 101 22.00 7.49 4.41
CA VAL A 101 22.37 8.10 3.12
C VAL A 101 21.55 9.35 2.90
N TYR A 102 20.22 9.29 3.12
CA TYR A 102 19.35 10.45 2.97
C TYR A 102 19.73 11.59 3.92
N LEU A 103 19.84 11.31 5.23
CA LEU A 103 20.13 12.32 6.23
C LEU A 103 21.53 12.93 6.07
N LYS A 104 22.55 12.11 5.80
CA LYS A 104 23.93 12.59 5.59
C LYS A 104 24.04 13.51 4.37
N ASN A 105 23.27 13.23 3.32
CA ASN A 105 23.27 14.03 2.09
C ASN A 105 22.17 15.11 2.08
N ARG A 106 21.54 15.39 3.23
CA ARG A 106 20.50 16.43 3.42
C ARG A 106 19.36 16.32 2.39
N ILE A 107 18.92 15.09 2.19
CA ILE A 107 17.76 14.78 1.36
C ILE A 107 16.50 14.81 2.22
N PHE A 108 15.55 15.64 1.83
CA PHE A 108 14.26 15.80 2.49
C PHE A 108 13.10 15.28 1.62
N THR A 109 13.30 15.18 0.30
CA THR A 109 12.32 14.62 -0.63
C THR A 109 12.98 13.70 -1.67
N MET A 110 12.21 12.74 -2.16
CA MET A 110 12.61 11.79 -3.20
C MET A 110 12.82 12.47 -4.58
N PRO A 111 12.02 13.47 -5.01
CA PRO A 111 12.40 14.31 -6.16
C PRO A 111 13.75 15.01 -5.98
N GLN A 112 14.02 15.55 -4.77
CA GLN A 112 15.30 16.19 -4.47
C GLN A 112 16.46 15.18 -4.52
N PHE A 113 16.26 13.95 -4.02
CA PHE A 113 17.24 12.86 -4.19
C PHE A 113 17.62 12.70 -5.66
N LEU A 114 16.62 12.57 -6.53
CA LEU A 114 16.84 12.31 -7.96
C LEU A 114 17.52 13.50 -8.66
N GLN A 115 17.10 14.71 -8.32
CA GLN A 115 17.70 15.94 -8.84
C GLN A 115 19.17 16.08 -8.44
N ASN A 116 19.47 15.87 -7.15
CA ASN A 116 20.82 15.99 -6.60
C ASN A 116 21.74 14.88 -7.11
N ARG A 117 21.26 13.63 -7.13
CA ARG A 117 22.05 12.46 -7.55
C ARG A 117 22.27 12.41 -9.06
N TYR A 118 21.26 12.84 -9.81
CA TYR A 118 21.22 12.75 -11.27
C TYR A 118 21.00 14.13 -11.88
N ASN A 119 19.78 14.48 -12.24
CA ASN A 119 19.42 15.74 -12.88
C ASN A 119 17.91 15.96 -12.86
N ASN A 120 17.50 17.15 -13.30
CA ASN A 120 16.09 17.55 -13.41
C ASN A 120 15.28 16.64 -14.35
N THR A 121 15.88 16.11 -15.42
CA THR A 121 15.21 15.20 -16.35
C THR A 121 14.77 13.92 -15.67
N VAL A 122 15.65 13.29 -14.89
CA VAL A 122 15.32 12.09 -14.12
C VAL A 122 14.20 12.36 -13.11
N ALA A 123 14.26 13.48 -12.40
CA ALA A 123 13.22 13.88 -11.45
C ALA A 123 11.86 14.11 -12.13
N LEU A 124 11.83 14.76 -13.30
CA LEU A 124 10.60 14.99 -14.06
C LEU A 124 9.97 13.69 -14.57
N ILE A 125 10.77 12.80 -15.17
CA ILE A 125 10.25 11.52 -15.66
C ILE A 125 9.66 10.74 -14.49
N MET A 126 10.35 10.71 -13.35
CA MET A 126 9.82 10.08 -12.13
C MET A 126 8.52 10.69 -11.63
N ALA A 127 8.40 12.02 -11.64
CA ALA A 127 7.16 12.71 -11.28
C ALA A 127 5.99 12.28 -12.19
N ILE A 128 6.22 12.14 -13.50
CA ILE A 128 5.21 11.66 -14.46
C ILE A 128 4.79 10.22 -14.13
N PHE A 129 5.75 9.32 -13.89
CA PHE A 129 5.46 7.92 -13.54
C PHE A 129 4.71 7.81 -12.20
N TRP A 130 5.05 8.62 -11.20
CA TRP A 130 4.29 8.66 -9.94
C TRP A 130 2.89 9.23 -10.11
N LEU A 131 2.69 10.26 -10.92
CA LEU A 131 1.34 10.75 -11.21
C LEU A 131 0.49 9.65 -11.87
N PHE A 132 1.06 8.92 -12.82
CA PHE A 132 0.37 7.78 -13.42
C PHE A 132 0.01 6.72 -12.37
N LEU A 133 0.98 6.29 -11.57
CA LEU A 133 0.77 5.29 -10.52
C LEU A 133 -0.28 5.76 -9.51
N TYR A 134 -0.21 7.01 -9.06
CA TYR A 134 -1.11 7.50 -8.01
C TYR A 134 -2.53 7.70 -8.52
N VAL A 135 -2.73 8.13 -9.77
CA VAL A 135 -4.06 8.33 -10.34
C VAL A 135 -4.68 6.99 -10.77
N PHE A 136 -3.98 6.24 -11.63
CA PHE A 136 -4.55 5.03 -12.24
C PHE A 136 -4.57 3.83 -11.29
N VAL A 137 -3.58 3.71 -10.40
CA VAL A 137 -3.50 2.58 -9.47
C VAL A 137 -4.06 2.98 -8.12
N ASN A 138 -3.40 3.88 -7.37
CA ASN A 138 -3.79 4.07 -5.97
C ASN A 138 -5.15 4.76 -5.78
N LEU A 139 -5.35 5.95 -6.36
CA LEU A 139 -6.55 6.75 -6.12
C LEU A 139 -7.80 6.03 -6.61
N THR A 140 -7.72 5.46 -7.82
CA THR A 140 -8.83 4.69 -8.42
C THR A 140 -9.11 3.40 -7.64
N SER A 141 -8.11 2.61 -7.26
CA SER A 141 -8.34 1.39 -6.47
C SER A 141 -8.86 1.65 -5.07
N ILE A 142 -8.40 2.71 -4.38
CA ILE A 142 -8.93 3.09 -3.06
C ILE A 142 -10.40 3.51 -3.19
N LEU A 143 -10.75 4.26 -4.24
CA LEU A 143 -12.13 4.69 -4.48
C LEU A 143 -13.03 3.49 -4.79
N TYR A 144 -12.59 2.59 -5.66
CA TYR A 144 -13.29 1.36 -6.01
C TYR A 144 -13.51 0.47 -4.79
N LEU A 145 -12.43 0.10 -4.08
CA LEU A 145 -12.50 -0.78 -2.91
C LEU A 145 -13.36 -0.16 -1.81
N GLY A 146 -13.16 1.13 -1.54
CA GLY A 146 -13.94 1.83 -0.54
C GLY A 146 -15.43 1.88 -0.85
N ALA A 147 -15.77 2.17 -2.11
CA ALA A 147 -17.16 2.16 -2.55
C ALA A 147 -17.77 0.75 -2.50
N LEU A 148 -17.02 -0.28 -2.88
CA LEU A 148 -17.45 -1.67 -2.83
C LEU A 148 -17.80 -2.08 -1.40
N ALA A 149 -16.90 -1.83 -0.44
CA ALA A 149 -17.12 -2.24 0.94
C ALA A 149 -18.30 -1.51 1.60
N ILE A 150 -18.44 -0.19 1.39
CA ILE A 150 -19.59 0.56 1.90
C ILE A 150 -20.88 0.11 1.20
N ASN A 151 -20.84 -0.17 -0.11
CA ASN A 151 -22.00 -0.65 -0.85
C ASN A 151 -22.49 -1.98 -0.30
N ASN A 152 -21.58 -2.92 -0.06
CA ASN A 152 -21.92 -4.22 0.51
C ASN A 152 -22.56 -4.08 1.89
N LEU A 153 -21.98 -3.26 2.76
CA LEU A 153 -22.55 -2.99 4.09
C LEU A 153 -23.95 -2.35 4.00
N ALA A 154 -24.16 -1.46 3.05
CA ALA A 154 -25.42 -0.75 2.80
C ALA A 154 -26.48 -1.57 2.04
N GLY A 155 -26.22 -2.83 1.72
CA GLY A 155 -27.18 -3.72 1.05
C GLY A 155 -27.05 -3.83 -0.46
N GLY A 156 -25.95 -3.33 -1.06
CA GLY A 156 -25.50 -3.71 -2.40
C GLY A 156 -26.02 -2.88 -3.57
N ALA A 157 -26.99 -1.98 -3.38
CA ALA A 157 -27.71 -1.32 -4.48
C ALA A 157 -27.20 0.10 -4.87
N ASN A 158 -26.23 0.66 -4.14
CA ASN A 158 -25.90 2.10 -4.20
C ASN A 158 -24.45 2.40 -4.58
N PHE A 159 -23.77 1.50 -5.31
CA PHE A 159 -22.34 1.62 -5.61
C PHE A 159 -21.96 3.00 -6.21
N HIS A 160 -22.64 3.44 -7.28
CA HIS A 160 -22.35 4.73 -7.93
C HIS A 160 -22.59 5.94 -7.03
N LEU A 161 -23.64 5.92 -6.22
CA LEU A 161 -23.92 7.00 -5.27
C LEU A 161 -22.82 7.10 -4.22
N ILE A 162 -22.32 5.96 -3.75
CA ILE A 162 -21.23 5.90 -2.78
C ILE A 162 -19.92 6.39 -3.40
N VAL A 163 -19.62 6.02 -4.65
CA VAL A 163 -18.46 6.55 -5.39
C VAL A 163 -18.49 8.09 -5.42
N ILE A 164 -19.63 8.68 -5.78
CA ILE A 164 -19.80 10.14 -5.82
C ILE A 164 -19.64 10.74 -4.41
N ALA A 165 -20.27 10.15 -3.39
CA ALA A 165 -20.21 10.64 -2.02
C ALA A 165 -18.77 10.63 -1.47
N LEU A 166 -18.05 9.51 -1.62
CA LEU A 166 -16.66 9.37 -1.20
C LEU A 166 -15.75 10.37 -1.93
N ALA A 167 -15.96 10.55 -3.24
CA ALA A 167 -15.18 11.52 -4.02
C ALA A 167 -15.41 12.96 -3.55
N ILE A 168 -16.65 13.35 -3.27
CA ILE A 168 -16.97 14.68 -2.73
C ILE A 168 -16.29 14.88 -1.37
N PHE A 169 -16.39 13.89 -0.47
CA PHE A 169 -15.73 13.97 0.84
C PHE A 169 -14.21 14.06 0.71
N ALA A 170 -13.60 13.24 -0.15
CA ALA A 170 -12.18 13.30 -0.42
C ALA A 170 -11.76 14.69 -0.93
N ILE A 171 -12.49 15.27 -1.88
CA ILE A 171 -12.21 16.63 -2.37
C ILE A 171 -12.27 17.63 -1.23
N ILE A 172 -13.36 17.66 -0.44
CA ILE A 172 -13.53 18.63 0.65
C ILE A 172 -12.39 18.55 1.66
N ILE A 173 -12.04 17.35 2.12
CA ILE A 173 -10.95 17.14 3.09
C ILE A 173 -9.61 17.54 2.49
N THR A 174 -9.33 17.14 1.23
CA THR A 174 -8.05 17.47 0.58
C THR A 174 -7.89 18.97 0.36
N LEU A 175 -8.97 19.68 0.04
CA LEU A 175 -8.96 21.15 -0.11
C LEU A 175 -8.65 21.87 1.22
N GLY A 176 -8.77 21.19 2.35
CA GLY A 176 -8.34 21.64 3.68
C GLY A 176 -6.82 21.69 3.89
N GLY A 177 -6.04 20.97 3.07
CA GLY A 177 -4.56 20.95 3.13
C GLY A 177 -3.95 19.90 4.06
N MET A 178 -2.61 19.79 4.05
CA MET A 178 -1.88 18.74 4.78
C MET A 178 -2.13 18.77 6.29
N ASN A 179 -2.30 19.94 6.90
CA ASN A 179 -2.57 20.04 8.34
C ASN A 179 -3.91 19.37 8.70
N VAL A 180 -4.99 19.70 7.99
CA VAL A 180 -6.30 19.07 8.22
C VAL A 180 -6.19 17.55 8.07
N ILE A 181 -5.54 17.09 7.00
CA ILE A 181 -5.30 15.67 6.75
C ILE A 181 -4.55 15.04 7.93
N GLY A 182 -3.41 15.60 8.33
CA GLY A 182 -2.56 15.06 9.39
C GLY A 182 -3.25 14.99 10.75
N TYR A 183 -4.04 16.00 11.13
CA TYR A 183 -4.79 15.98 12.39
C TYR A 183 -5.94 14.97 12.35
N THR A 184 -6.63 14.81 11.22
CA THR A 184 -7.67 13.77 11.08
C THR A 184 -7.07 12.36 11.05
N ASP A 185 -5.88 12.18 10.47
CA ASP A 185 -5.20 10.89 10.38
C ASP A 185 -4.92 10.31 11.78
N VAL A 186 -4.49 11.13 12.76
CA VAL A 186 -4.17 10.65 14.12
C VAL A 186 -5.37 10.00 14.80
N ILE A 187 -6.56 10.60 14.69
CA ILE A 187 -7.79 10.05 15.26
C ILE A 187 -8.13 8.73 14.57
N GLN A 188 -8.03 8.70 13.25
CA GLN A 188 -8.46 7.56 12.44
C GLN A 188 -7.60 6.31 12.66
N VAL A 189 -6.30 6.46 12.84
CA VAL A 189 -5.39 5.32 13.05
C VAL A 189 -5.78 4.52 14.29
N THR A 190 -6.10 5.23 15.37
CA THR A 190 -6.55 4.60 16.61
C THR A 190 -7.86 3.86 16.39
N VAL A 191 -8.81 4.51 15.71
CA VAL A 191 -10.12 3.92 15.38
C VAL A 191 -9.98 2.70 14.46
N LEU A 192 -9.03 2.71 13.51
CA LEU A 192 -8.79 1.62 12.58
C LEU A 192 -8.14 0.41 13.25
N ILE A 193 -7.14 0.64 14.11
CA ILE A 193 -6.50 -0.45 14.86
C ILE A 193 -7.53 -1.11 15.77
N LEU A 194 -8.27 -0.32 16.57
CA LEU A 194 -9.30 -0.85 17.45
C LEU A 194 -10.44 -1.52 16.66
N GLY A 195 -10.87 -0.90 15.57
CA GLY A 195 -11.92 -1.41 14.70
C GLY A 195 -11.53 -2.74 14.06
N GLY A 196 -10.31 -2.86 13.52
CA GLY A 196 -9.84 -4.11 12.94
C GLY A 196 -9.62 -5.20 13.99
N LEU A 197 -9.10 -4.89 15.18
CA LEU A 197 -9.03 -5.85 16.29
C LEU A 197 -10.43 -6.33 16.72
N ALA A 198 -11.41 -5.43 16.79
CA ALA A 198 -12.80 -5.77 17.08
C ALA A 198 -13.43 -6.64 15.97
N THR A 199 -13.11 -6.36 14.70
CA THR A 199 -13.53 -7.19 13.57
C THR A 199 -12.94 -8.60 13.68
N THR A 200 -11.64 -8.72 13.97
CA THR A 200 -10.98 -10.02 14.16
C THR A 200 -11.57 -10.80 15.33
N TYR A 201 -11.78 -10.13 16.47
CA TYR A 201 -12.46 -10.71 17.64
C TYR A 201 -13.84 -11.26 17.25
N THR A 202 -14.63 -10.47 16.52
CA THR A 202 -15.97 -10.85 16.06
C THR A 202 -15.90 -12.02 15.07
N ALA A 203 -14.97 -12.00 14.13
CA ALA A 203 -14.80 -13.04 13.12
C ALA A 203 -14.52 -14.40 13.77
N LEU A 204 -13.60 -14.42 14.74
CA LEU A 204 -13.22 -15.64 15.45
C LEU A 204 -14.35 -16.14 16.37
N THR A 205 -15.04 -15.23 17.05
CA THR A 205 -16.23 -15.58 17.86
C THR A 205 -17.32 -16.18 16.98
N LEU A 206 -17.60 -15.58 15.81
CA LEU A 206 -18.59 -16.07 14.85
C LEU A 206 -18.23 -17.47 14.33
N VAL A 207 -16.95 -17.72 14.04
CA VAL A 207 -16.47 -19.06 13.67
C VAL A 207 -16.73 -20.04 14.82
N SER A 208 -16.35 -19.70 16.05
CA SER A 208 -16.59 -20.55 17.22
C SER A 208 -18.08 -20.92 17.38
N GLU A 209 -18.97 -19.93 17.28
CA GLU A 209 -20.41 -20.14 17.41
C GLU A 209 -20.97 -21.02 16.29
N LYS A 210 -20.54 -20.79 15.05
CA LYS A 210 -20.98 -21.58 13.89
C LYS A 210 -20.51 -23.03 13.93
N PHE A 211 -19.38 -23.28 14.57
CA PHE A 211 -18.86 -24.63 14.81
C PHE A 211 -19.37 -25.26 16.11
N GLY A 212 -20.25 -24.58 16.87
CA GLY A 212 -20.83 -25.09 18.12
C GLY A 212 -19.84 -25.15 19.29
N LEU A 213 -18.78 -24.33 19.26
CA LEU A 213 -17.71 -24.30 20.27
C LEU A 213 -17.93 -23.24 21.36
N GLY A 214 -19.10 -22.59 21.38
CA GLY A 214 -19.39 -21.43 22.23
C GLY A 214 -18.88 -20.12 21.62
N SER A 215 -18.68 -19.09 22.44
CA SER A 215 -18.23 -17.75 22.00
C SER A 215 -16.75 -17.47 22.34
N ASP A 216 -15.89 -18.51 22.31
CA ASP A 216 -14.46 -18.37 22.60
C ASP A 216 -13.64 -18.10 21.34
N VAL A 217 -12.88 -17.01 21.36
CA VAL A 217 -12.02 -16.56 20.26
C VAL A 217 -10.89 -17.57 19.98
N ILE A 218 -10.35 -18.20 21.02
CA ILE A 218 -9.25 -19.17 20.87
C ILE A 218 -9.78 -20.45 20.22
N ALA A 219 -10.93 -20.95 20.66
CA ALA A 219 -11.63 -22.06 20.01
C ALA A 219 -11.93 -21.76 18.54
N GLY A 220 -12.40 -20.53 18.23
CA GLY A 220 -12.61 -20.07 16.86
C GLY A 220 -11.33 -20.10 16.01
N PHE A 221 -10.23 -19.59 16.52
CA PHE A 221 -8.94 -19.63 15.82
C PHE A 221 -8.42 -21.06 15.60
N ASN A 222 -8.55 -21.93 16.60
CA ASN A 222 -8.21 -23.35 16.47
C ASN A 222 -9.09 -24.07 15.45
N ALA A 223 -10.38 -23.68 15.33
CA ALA A 223 -11.26 -24.19 14.30
C ALA A 223 -10.80 -23.77 12.89
N LEU A 224 -10.31 -22.54 12.70
CA LEU A 224 -9.72 -22.12 11.42
C LEU A 224 -8.51 -23.00 11.04
N LEU A 225 -7.59 -23.21 11.98
CA LEU A 225 -6.40 -24.05 11.78
C LEU A 225 -6.76 -25.49 11.40
N ARG A 226 -7.82 -26.03 11.99
CA ARG A 226 -8.27 -27.41 11.75
C ARG A 226 -9.06 -27.56 10.44
N ASP A 227 -9.96 -26.64 10.14
CA ASP A 227 -10.84 -26.74 8.96
C ASP A 227 -10.13 -26.37 7.66
N SER A 228 -9.17 -25.43 7.73
CA SER A 228 -8.48 -24.92 6.55
C SER A 228 -6.96 -24.83 6.76
N PRO A 229 -6.27 -25.94 7.03
CA PRO A 229 -4.83 -25.95 7.28
C PRO A 229 -4.02 -25.36 6.11
N ASP A 230 -4.49 -25.52 4.87
CA ASP A 230 -3.83 -24.98 3.68
C ASP A 230 -3.81 -23.44 3.65
N HIS A 231 -4.79 -22.78 4.27
CA HIS A 231 -4.80 -21.31 4.44
C HIS A 231 -3.83 -20.84 5.54
N PHE A 232 -3.16 -21.75 6.24
CA PHE A 232 -2.12 -21.45 7.22
C PHE A 232 -0.73 -21.93 6.77
N ARG A 233 -0.57 -22.19 5.46
CA ARG A 233 0.74 -22.42 4.83
C ARG A 233 1.29 -21.12 4.24
N MET A 234 2.52 -20.77 4.60
CA MET A 234 3.23 -19.59 4.13
C MET A 234 3.76 -19.75 2.71
N ILE A 235 4.10 -20.97 2.33
CA ILE A 235 4.68 -21.28 1.02
C ILE A 235 3.63 -22.02 0.21
N ILE A 236 3.20 -21.38 -0.89
CA ILE A 236 2.31 -22.01 -1.86
C ILE A 236 3.16 -22.90 -2.77
N ASP A 237 2.77 -24.17 -2.88
CA ASP A 237 3.44 -25.13 -3.75
C ASP A 237 3.26 -24.75 -5.23
N ARG A 238 4.27 -25.10 -6.03
CA ARG A 238 4.19 -24.93 -7.49
C ARG A 238 3.10 -25.86 -8.05
N PRO A 239 2.14 -25.34 -8.85
CA PRO A 239 1.09 -26.16 -9.44
C PRO A 239 1.66 -27.27 -10.33
N GLY A 240 1.14 -28.49 -10.18
CA GLY A 240 1.45 -29.61 -11.06
C GLY A 240 0.72 -29.53 -12.42
N PRO A 241 1.01 -30.44 -13.37
CA PRO A 241 0.45 -30.40 -14.73
C PRO A 241 -1.09 -30.45 -14.81
N ASN A 242 -1.75 -31.02 -13.80
CA ASN A 242 -3.20 -31.17 -13.74
C ASN A 242 -3.83 -30.37 -12.59
N ALA A 243 -3.14 -29.33 -12.09
CA ALA A 243 -3.65 -28.51 -11.00
C ALA A 243 -4.94 -27.78 -11.43
N PRO A 244 -5.97 -27.72 -10.56
CA PRO A 244 -7.16 -26.92 -10.81
C PRO A 244 -6.81 -25.44 -11.04
N GLN A 245 -7.58 -24.75 -11.88
CA GLN A 245 -7.36 -23.32 -12.17
C GLN A 245 -7.35 -22.46 -10.90
N ALA A 246 -8.12 -22.83 -9.87
CA ALA A 246 -8.11 -22.13 -8.59
C ALA A 246 -6.73 -22.18 -7.89
N GLU A 247 -6.03 -23.31 -7.93
CA GLU A 247 -4.67 -23.43 -7.37
C GLU A 247 -3.65 -22.67 -8.23
N ILE A 248 -3.79 -22.72 -9.55
CA ILE A 248 -2.97 -21.94 -10.47
C ILE A 248 -3.12 -20.44 -10.19
N ASN A 249 -4.35 -19.95 -9.99
CA ASN A 249 -4.63 -18.55 -9.69
C ASN A 249 -3.98 -18.11 -8.37
N LYS A 250 -4.01 -18.97 -7.33
CA LYS A 250 -3.31 -18.71 -6.06
C LYS A 250 -1.81 -18.54 -6.29
N TYR A 251 -1.19 -19.40 -7.11
CA TYR A 251 0.24 -19.34 -7.41
C TYR A 251 0.61 -18.14 -8.31
N LEU A 252 -0.24 -17.79 -9.29
CA LEU A 252 -0.07 -16.58 -10.11
C LEU A 252 -0.06 -15.31 -9.25
N MET A 253 -0.89 -15.29 -8.20
CA MET A 253 -0.98 -14.20 -7.25
C MET A 253 0.21 -14.17 -6.26
N LEU A 254 0.60 -15.33 -5.72
CA LEU A 254 1.72 -15.49 -4.79
C LEU A 254 2.52 -16.75 -5.15
N PRO A 255 3.65 -16.63 -5.90
CA PRO A 255 4.38 -17.78 -6.43
C PRO A 255 5.30 -18.44 -5.39
N GLY A 256 4.76 -18.72 -4.19
CA GLY A 256 5.43 -19.47 -3.12
C GLY A 256 6.84 -18.99 -2.82
N ILE A 257 7.79 -19.93 -2.80
CA ILE A 257 9.19 -19.62 -2.51
C ILE A 257 9.85 -18.74 -3.59
N ALA A 258 9.37 -18.79 -4.84
CA ALA A 258 9.96 -18.04 -5.95
C ALA A 258 9.82 -16.52 -5.77
N MET A 259 8.78 -16.05 -5.07
CA MET A 259 8.60 -14.61 -4.83
C MET A 259 9.74 -14.00 -4.01
N TYR A 260 10.33 -14.77 -3.08
CA TYR A 260 11.43 -14.33 -2.20
C TYR A 260 12.75 -14.15 -2.93
N PHE A 261 12.92 -14.80 -4.07
CA PHE A 261 14.05 -14.61 -4.97
C PHE A 261 13.74 -13.63 -6.12
N ALA A 262 12.57 -12.99 -6.09
CA ALA A 262 12.10 -12.11 -7.15
C ALA A 262 11.49 -10.81 -6.58
N GLY A 263 10.22 -10.53 -6.91
CA GLY A 263 9.61 -9.21 -6.73
C GLY A 263 9.33 -8.76 -5.30
N ILE A 264 9.25 -9.66 -4.29
CA ILE A 264 8.77 -9.26 -2.96
C ILE A 264 9.68 -8.22 -2.29
N TRP A 265 10.99 -8.29 -2.53
CA TRP A 265 11.96 -7.31 -2.04
C TRP A 265 11.85 -5.98 -2.77
N ILE A 266 11.61 -6.02 -4.08
CA ILE A 266 11.45 -4.83 -4.91
C ILE A 266 10.21 -4.06 -4.47
N VAL A 267 9.09 -4.76 -4.25
CA VAL A 267 7.86 -4.17 -3.67
C VAL A 267 8.19 -3.45 -2.37
N ASN A 268 8.76 -4.17 -1.41
CA ASN A 268 8.91 -3.66 -0.05
C ASN A 268 9.97 -2.55 0.04
N LEU A 269 11.14 -2.74 -0.57
CA LEU A 269 12.21 -1.74 -0.51
C LEU A 269 11.87 -0.49 -1.34
N ASN A 270 11.12 -0.63 -2.44
CA ASN A 270 10.60 0.55 -3.14
C ASN A 270 9.59 1.30 -2.28
N TYR A 271 8.59 0.59 -1.72
CA TYR A 271 7.53 1.21 -0.93
C TYR A 271 8.07 1.91 0.33
N TRP A 272 8.90 1.23 1.12
CA TRP A 272 9.38 1.76 2.41
C TRP A 272 10.63 2.62 2.29
N GLY A 273 11.45 2.37 1.26
CA GLY A 273 12.73 3.05 1.08
C GLY A 273 12.64 4.25 0.15
N CYS A 274 11.88 4.16 -0.94
CA CYS A 274 11.95 5.10 -2.06
C CYS A 274 10.65 5.90 -2.29
N ASN A 275 9.57 5.61 -1.56
CA ASN A 275 8.30 6.31 -1.73
C ASN A 275 8.29 7.65 -0.98
N GLN A 276 7.94 8.72 -1.71
CA GLN A 276 7.85 10.07 -1.15
C GLN A 276 6.93 10.15 0.07
N TYR A 277 5.76 9.54 0.04
CA TYR A 277 4.75 9.67 1.10
C TYR A 277 5.18 8.95 2.39
N ILE A 278 5.96 7.88 2.29
CA ILE A 278 6.35 7.02 3.41
C ILE A 278 7.69 7.47 3.99
N THR A 279 8.76 7.48 3.18
CA THR A 279 10.12 7.76 3.64
C THR A 279 10.26 9.15 4.25
N GLN A 280 9.52 10.15 3.73
CA GLN A 280 9.61 11.55 4.15
C GLN A 280 9.34 11.75 5.65
N ARG A 281 8.47 10.94 6.27
CA ARG A 281 8.12 11.06 7.70
C ARG A 281 9.33 10.83 8.62
N ALA A 282 10.34 10.09 8.16
CA ALA A 282 11.57 9.85 8.92
C ALA A 282 12.69 10.86 8.61
N LEU A 283 12.58 11.62 7.51
CA LEU A 283 13.66 12.52 7.05
C LEU A 283 13.73 13.83 7.84
N GLY A 284 12.66 14.20 8.55
CA GLY A 284 12.62 15.39 9.41
C GLY A 284 13.24 15.20 10.80
N ALA A 285 13.75 14.00 11.13
CA ALA A 285 14.28 13.66 12.44
C ALA A 285 15.79 13.38 12.40
N ASN A 286 16.43 13.41 13.59
CA ASN A 286 17.81 12.96 13.70
C ASN A 286 17.90 11.43 13.45
N LEU A 287 19.10 10.95 13.11
CA LEU A 287 19.31 9.56 12.68
C LEU A 287 18.87 8.52 13.71
N GLU A 288 19.10 8.77 15.00
CA GLU A 288 18.73 7.83 16.06
C GLU A 288 17.22 7.73 16.20
N THR A 289 16.53 8.87 16.25
CA THR A 289 15.07 8.95 16.32
C THR A 289 14.42 8.33 15.08
N ALA A 290 14.92 8.65 13.88
CA ALA A 290 14.42 8.12 12.62
C ALA A 290 14.58 6.60 12.54
N ARG A 291 15.76 6.06 12.88
CA ARG A 291 16.03 4.62 12.92
C ARG A 291 15.12 3.90 13.89
N THR A 292 15.03 4.40 15.12
CA THR A 292 14.22 3.78 16.17
C THR A 292 12.75 3.79 15.79
N GLY A 293 12.25 4.89 15.20
CA GLY A 293 10.87 4.96 14.71
C GLY A 293 10.58 3.98 13.58
N ILE A 294 11.49 3.83 12.62
CA ILE A 294 11.34 2.87 11.51
C ILE A 294 11.38 1.42 12.02
N LEU A 295 12.27 1.10 12.96
CA LEU A 295 12.31 -0.24 13.57
C LEU A 295 11.06 -0.53 14.40
N PHE A 296 10.54 0.48 15.12
CA PHE A 296 9.27 0.37 15.83
C PHE A 296 8.10 0.12 14.85
N ALA A 297 8.05 0.81 13.71
CA ALA A 297 7.10 0.48 12.65
C ALA A 297 7.27 -0.97 12.17
N GLY A 298 8.51 -1.44 11.97
CA GLY A 298 8.79 -2.83 11.60
C GLY A 298 8.21 -3.84 12.59
N LEU A 299 8.27 -3.56 13.89
CA LEU A 299 7.67 -4.41 14.92
C LEU A 299 6.14 -4.40 14.85
N LEU A 300 5.52 -3.22 14.72
CA LEU A 300 4.06 -3.07 14.58
C LEU A 300 3.53 -3.80 13.33
N LYS A 301 4.33 -3.84 12.27
CA LYS A 301 4.01 -4.55 11.02
C LYS A 301 3.77 -6.05 11.24
N LEU A 302 4.41 -6.66 12.25
CA LEU A 302 4.18 -8.08 12.57
C LEU A 302 2.76 -8.36 13.06
N MET A 303 2.10 -7.36 13.66
CA MET A 303 0.73 -7.47 14.15
C MET A 303 -0.33 -7.21 13.07
N MET A 304 0.04 -6.56 11.96
CA MET A 304 -0.90 -6.16 10.92
C MET A 304 -1.71 -7.33 10.33
N PRO A 305 -1.15 -8.50 10.03
CA PRO A 305 -1.94 -9.64 9.51
C PRO A 305 -3.09 -10.07 10.43
N ILE A 306 -2.98 -9.87 11.74
CA ILE A 306 -4.08 -10.16 12.69
C ILE A 306 -5.28 -9.25 12.42
N ILE A 307 -5.04 -8.01 12.02
CA ILE A 307 -6.05 -6.95 11.84
C ILE A 307 -6.66 -7.01 10.43
N VAL A 308 -5.83 -7.20 9.40
CA VAL A 308 -6.25 -6.99 8.00
C VAL A 308 -6.32 -8.27 7.15
N MET A 309 -5.86 -9.41 7.64
CA MET A 309 -5.84 -10.68 6.89
C MET A 309 -6.67 -11.75 7.59
N LEU A 310 -6.52 -11.90 8.92
CA LEU A 310 -7.21 -12.94 9.67
C LEU A 310 -8.75 -12.90 9.54
N PRO A 311 -9.42 -11.73 9.48
CA PRO A 311 -10.85 -11.66 9.15
C PRO A 311 -11.19 -12.28 7.78
N GLY A 312 -10.31 -12.15 6.79
CA GLY A 312 -10.47 -12.77 5.47
C GLY A 312 -10.41 -14.30 5.52
N ILE A 313 -9.49 -14.86 6.31
CA ILE A 313 -9.40 -16.31 6.53
C ILE A 313 -10.65 -16.84 7.24
N ALA A 314 -11.12 -16.10 8.26
CA ALA A 314 -12.36 -16.45 8.94
C ALA A 314 -13.57 -16.41 7.99
N ALA A 315 -13.66 -15.40 7.14
CA ALA A 315 -14.69 -15.31 6.10
C ALA A 315 -14.62 -16.50 5.13
N TYR A 316 -13.42 -16.95 4.75
CA TYR A 316 -13.26 -18.15 3.92
C TYR A 316 -13.82 -19.40 4.58
N VAL A 317 -13.46 -19.66 5.84
CA VAL A 317 -13.94 -20.85 6.57
C VAL A 317 -15.46 -20.80 6.74
N LEU A 318 -16.02 -19.64 7.07
CA LEU A 318 -17.47 -19.46 7.16
C LEU A 318 -18.16 -19.70 5.81
N TYR A 319 -17.63 -19.14 4.72
CA TYR A 319 -18.11 -19.31 3.36
C TYR A 319 -18.08 -20.77 2.91
N LYS A 320 -16.96 -21.44 3.09
CA LYS A 320 -16.80 -22.87 2.79
C LYS A 320 -17.82 -23.73 3.53
N ASN A 321 -18.19 -23.34 4.76
CA ASN A 321 -19.13 -24.07 5.62
C ASN A 321 -20.58 -23.54 5.53
N GLY A 322 -20.95 -22.86 4.43
CA GLY A 322 -22.35 -22.50 4.14
C GLY A 322 -22.86 -21.20 4.76
N SER A 323 -22.01 -20.42 5.43
CA SER A 323 -22.34 -19.10 5.98
C SER A 323 -21.72 -17.98 5.14
N LEU A 324 -22.30 -16.79 5.07
CA LEU A 324 -21.79 -15.64 4.27
C LEU A 324 -22.03 -15.69 2.76
N GLN A 325 -22.88 -16.60 2.24
CA GLN A 325 -22.97 -16.80 0.78
C GLN A 325 -23.56 -15.58 0.08
N GLN A 326 -24.54 -14.94 0.72
CA GLN A 326 -25.15 -13.72 0.23
C GLN A 326 -24.22 -12.53 0.44
N GLU A 327 -23.50 -12.49 1.56
CA GLU A 327 -22.60 -11.40 1.93
C GLU A 327 -21.33 -11.35 1.07
N MET A 328 -20.88 -12.49 0.55
CA MET A 328 -19.78 -12.58 -0.40
C MET A 328 -20.22 -12.29 -1.85
N ALA A 329 -21.53 -12.28 -2.14
CA ALA A 329 -22.10 -12.01 -3.46
C ALA A 329 -23.37 -11.13 -3.41
N PRO A 330 -23.33 -9.94 -2.78
CA PRO A 330 -24.53 -9.12 -2.53
C PRO A 330 -25.20 -8.61 -3.82
N GLY A 331 -24.45 -8.52 -4.93
CA GLY A 331 -24.95 -8.19 -6.26
C GLY A 331 -25.12 -9.41 -7.19
N GLY A 332 -25.11 -10.64 -6.65
CA GLY A 332 -25.17 -11.88 -7.43
C GLY A 332 -23.82 -12.36 -7.97
N THR A 333 -22.78 -11.52 -7.92
CA THR A 333 -21.42 -11.88 -8.33
C THR A 333 -20.52 -12.03 -7.11
N PHE A 334 -19.86 -13.18 -6.99
CA PHE A 334 -18.87 -13.44 -5.94
C PHE A 334 -17.66 -12.52 -6.11
N ASN A 335 -17.20 -11.92 -5.02
CA ASN A 335 -15.94 -11.18 -4.98
C ASN A 335 -15.25 -11.41 -3.61
N ALA A 336 -13.99 -11.84 -3.65
CA ALA A 336 -13.20 -12.08 -2.44
C ALA A 336 -12.96 -10.81 -1.61
N ASP A 337 -12.86 -9.64 -2.25
CA ASP A 337 -12.71 -8.35 -1.57
C ASP A 337 -13.91 -8.00 -0.67
N ASN A 338 -15.03 -8.72 -0.82
CA ASN A 338 -16.19 -8.58 0.07
C ASN A 338 -15.94 -9.17 1.47
N ALA A 339 -14.90 -10.00 1.66
CA ALA A 339 -14.64 -10.76 2.88
C ALA A 339 -14.66 -9.89 4.15
N TYR A 340 -13.99 -8.74 4.13
CA TYR A 340 -13.95 -7.85 5.29
C TYR A 340 -15.34 -7.28 5.61
N SER A 341 -16.03 -6.75 4.59
CA SER A 341 -17.39 -6.22 4.74
C SER A 341 -18.42 -7.28 5.15
N ALA A 342 -18.23 -8.53 4.71
CA ALA A 342 -19.10 -9.64 5.06
C ALA A 342 -19.05 -9.91 6.57
N ILE A 343 -17.86 -9.93 7.18
CA ILE A 343 -17.70 -10.09 8.63
C ILE A 343 -18.30 -8.91 9.40
N LEU A 344 -18.05 -7.68 8.95
CA LEU A 344 -18.61 -6.49 9.58
C LEU A 344 -20.15 -6.50 9.64
N GLY A 345 -20.81 -7.15 8.67
CA GLY A 345 -22.26 -7.36 8.66
C GLY A 345 -22.82 -8.15 9.86
N PHE A 346 -21.95 -8.85 10.61
CA PHE A 346 -22.32 -9.64 11.79
C PHE A 346 -22.00 -8.96 13.12
N LEU A 347 -21.42 -7.74 13.10
CA LEU A 347 -21.22 -6.99 14.32
C LEU A 347 -22.56 -6.72 15.04
N PRO A 348 -22.58 -6.62 16.38
CA PRO A 348 -23.76 -6.21 17.11
C PRO A 348 -24.29 -4.85 16.65
N THR A 349 -25.58 -4.60 16.89
CA THR A 349 -26.19 -3.29 16.69
C THR A 349 -25.40 -2.21 17.46
N GLY A 350 -25.17 -1.07 16.81
CA GLY A 350 -24.33 0.02 17.29
C GLY A 350 -22.88 -0.12 16.83
N MET A 351 -22.30 -1.33 16.89
CA MET A 351 -20.95 -1.58 16.38
C MET A 351 -20.90 -1.56 14.84
N LYS A 352 -21.99 -1.96 14.15
CA LYS A 352 -22.09 -1.83 12.69
C LYS A 352 -21.99 -0.38 12.22
N GLY A 353 -22.72 0.52 12.89
CA GLY A 353 -22.65 1.96 12.64
C GLY A 353 -21.26 2.53 12.87
N LEU A 354 -20.62 2.15 13.98
CA LEU A 354 -19.25 2.55 14.29
C LEU A 354 -18.24 2.03 13.26
N SER A 355 -18.36 0.76 12.83
CA SER A 355 -17.47 0.19 11.83
C SER A 355 -17.63 0.83 10.45
N LEU A 356 -18.88 1.14 10.06
CA LEU A 356 -19.14 1.87 8.83
C LEU A 356 -18.51 3.26 8.88
N ALA A 357 -18.61 3.95 10.01
CA ALA A 357 -18.04 5.27 10.21
C ALA A 357 -16.51 5.23 10.16
N ALA A 358 -15.88 4.29 10.87
CA ALA A 358 -14.45 4.06 10.88
C ALA A 358 -13.90 3.74 9.48
N LEU A 359 -14.55 2.81 8.77
CA LEU A 359 -14.17 2.42 7.42
C LEU A 359 -14.28 3.59 6.44
N THR A 360 -15.40 4.33 6.50
CA THR A 360 -15.61 5.53 5.65
C THR A 360 -14.52 6.57 5.92
N ALA A 361 -14.18 6.82 7.18
CA ALA A 361 -13.14 7.77 7.55
C ALA A 361 -11.78 7.38 6.95
N ALA A 362 -11.42 6.11 7.09
CA ALA A 362 -10.15 5.57 6.60
C ALA A 362 -10.03 5.66 5.07
N ILE A 363 -11.11 5.34 4.36
CA ILE A 363 -11.18 5.48 2.90
C ILE A 363 -11.00 6.95 2.53
N VAL A 364 -11.75 7.86 3.15
CA VAL A 364 -11.69 9.30 2.84
C VAL A 364 -10.32 9.89 3.12
N ALA A 365 -9.66 9.54 4.23
CA ALA A 365 -8.30 10.00 4.49
C ALA A 365 -7.27 9.42 3.52
N SER A 366 -7.40 8.14 3.17
CA SER A 366 -6.53 7.51 2.16
C SER A 366 -6.68 8.21 0.80
N LEU A 367 -7.91 8.47 0.36
CA LEU A 367 -8.20 9.24 -0.85
C LEU A 367 -7.61 10.65 -0.76
N ALA A 368 -7.81 11.34 0.37
CA ALA A 368 -7.30 12.69 0.55
C ALA A 368 -5.77 12.77 0.55
N GLY A 369 -5.10 11.84 1.23
CA GLY A 369 -3.63 11.74 1.23
C GLY A 369 -3.06 11.48 -0.16
N LYS A 370 -3.68 10.60 -0.95
CA LYS A 370 -3.26 10.34 -2.35
C LYS A 370 -3.55 11.53 -3.26
N ALA A 371 -4.74 12.14 -3.16
CA ALA A 371 -5.10 13.32 -3.95
C ALA A 371 -4.18 14.51 -3.65
N ASN A 372 -3.82 14.73 -2.37
CA ASN A 372 -2.85 15.75 -1.97
C ASN A 372 -1.45 15.46 -2.55
N SER A 373 -1.02 14.20 -2.56
CA SER A 373 0.27 13.82 -3.14
C SER A 373 0.29 14.06 -4.66
N ILE A 374 -0.78 13.70 -5.37
CA ILE A 374 -0.95 13.99 -6.80
C ILE A 374 -0.87 15.50 -7.06
N SER A 375 -1.60 16.29 -6.26
CA SER A 375 -1.59 17.75 -6.32
C SER A 375 -0.19 18.31 -6.14
N THR A 376 0.54 17.85 -5.13
CA THR A 376 1.90 18.31 -4.78
C THR A 376 2.90 17.99 -5.89
N ILE A 377 2.89 16.75 -6.39
CA ILE A 377 3.77 16.32 -7.48
C ILE A 377 3.50 17.14 -8.74
N PHE A 378 2.23 17.29 -9.13
CA PHE A 378 1.91 18.06 -10.33
C PHE A 378 2.26 19.54 -10.17
N THR A 379 1.90 20.16 -9.05
CA THR A 379 2.12 21.60 -8.83
C THR A 379 3.60 21.95 -8.69
N LEU A 380 4.31 21.25 -7.83
CA LEU A 380 5.68 21.61 -7.46
C LEU A 380 6.72 21.01 -8.41
N ASP A 381 6.52 19.76 -8.84
CA ASP A 381 7.52 19.06 -9.66
C ASP A 381 7.31 19.25 -11.16
N ILE A 382 6.09 19.56 -11.60
CA ILE A 382 5.79 19.77 -13.03
C ILE A 382 5.45 21.24 -13.32
N TYR A 383 4.38 21.76 -12.73
CA TYR A 383 3.85 23.08 -13.07
C TYR A 383 4.82 24.21 -12.73
N LYS A 384 5.26 24.30 -11.46
CA LYS A 384 6.19 25.34 -11.00
C LYS A 384 7.57 25.23 -11.65
N LYS A 385 8.03 24.03 -12.02
CA LYS A 385 9.38 23.87 -12.59
C LYS A 385 9.41 24.06 -14.10
N TYR A 386 8.38 23.60 -14.83
CA TYR A 386 8.44 23.49 -16.29
C TYR A 386 7.33 24.25 -17.03
N ILE A 387 6.17 24.48 -16.42
CA ILE A 387 5.04 25.15 -17.08
C ILE A 387 5.04 26.65 -16.77
N ASN A 388 5.14 27.02 -15.50
CA ASN A 388 5.17 28.41 -15.05
C ASN A 388 6.17 28.63 -13.89
N PRO A 389 7.47 28.80 -14.19
CA PRO A 389 8.52 29.08 -13.21
C PRO A 389 8.29 30.29 -12.32
N LYS A 390 7.59 31.30 -12.83
CA LYS A 390 7.35 32.58 -12.14
C LYS A 390 6.01 32.60 -11.39
N SER A 391 5.28 31.49 -11.33
CA SER A 391 4.00 31.40 -10.60
C SER A 391 4.18 31.80 -9.14
N ASP A 392 3.30 32.66 -8.65
CA ASP A 392 3.23 33.01 -7.23
C ASP A 392 2.57 31.89 -6.41
N GLU A 393 2.67 31.96 -5.08
CA GLU A 393 2.13 30.93 -4.18
C GLU A 393 0.62 30.79 -4.30
N LYS A 394 -0.10 31.90 -4.47
CA LYS A 394 -1.57 31.88 -4.62
C LYS A 394 -1.99 31.09 -5.87
N ASN A 395 -1.32 31.29 -6.99
CA ASN A 395 -1.59 30.52 -8.19
C ASN A 395 -1.19 29.05 -8.02
N LEU A 396 -0.08 28.74 -7.33
CA LEU A 396 0.30 27.34 -7.05
C LEU A 396 -0.76 26.60 -6.22
N ILE A 397 -1.30 27.24 -5.18
CA ILE A 397 -2.41 26.69 -4.40
C ILE A 397 -3.65 26.48 -5.28
N ARG A 398 -3.98 27.45 -6.15
CA ARG A 398 -5.13 27.33 -7.08
C ARG A 398 -4.96 26.15 -8.03
N ILE A 399 -3.80 26.00 -8.66
CA ILE A 399 -3.49 24.88 -9.55
C ILE A 399 -3.56 23.56 -8.77
N GLY A 400 -3.04 23.52 -7.55
CA GLY A 400 -3.12 22.33 -6.71
C GLY A 400 -4.55 21.88 -6.43
N LYS A 401 -5.44 22.83 -6.11
CA LYS A 401 -6.87 22.56 -5.92
C LYS A 401 -7.54 22.05 -7.19
N ILE A 402 -7.20 22.62 -8.35
CA ILE A 402 -7.71 22.15 -9.65
C ILE A 402 -7.23 20.72 -9.92
N THR A 403 -5.96 20.40 -9.68
CA THR A 403 -5.41 19.06 -9.88
C THR A 403 -6.14 18.02 -9.03
N ILE A 404 -6.48 18.34 -7.76
CA ILE A 404 -7.25 17.44 -6.88
C ILE A 404 -8.60 17.10 -7.52
N VAL A 405 -9.33 18.12 -7.96
CA VAL A 405 -10.66 17.93 -8.56
C VAL A 405 -10.56 17.12 -9.84
N VAL A 406 -9.64 17.47 -10.75
CA VAL A 406 -9.45 16.77 -12.02
C VAL A 406 -9.06 15.30 -11.80
N ALA A 407 -8.09 15.03 -10.94
CA ALA A 407 -7.66 13.66 -10.64
C ALA A 407 -8.79 12.83 -10.03
N THR A 408 -9.57 13.40 -9.12
CA THR A 408 -10.69 12.70 -8.47
C THR A 408 -11.82 12.42 -9.47
N LEU A 409 -12.20 13.40 -10.31
CA LEU A 409 -13.20 13.20 -11.36
C LEU A 409 -12.77 12.11 -12.36
N PHE A 410 -11.49 12.07 -12.69
CA PHE A 410 -10.94 11.04 -13.55
C PHE A 410 -10.96 9.65 -12.88
N SER A 411 -10.64 9.55 -11.58
CA SER A 411 -10.81 8.31 -10.83
C SER A 411 -12.29 7.86 -10.73
N ILE A 412 -13.26 8.77 -10.62
CA ILE A 412 -14.68 8.43 -10.70
C ILE A 412 -14.99 7.78 -12.05
N PHE A 413 -14.56 8.42 -13.14
CA PHE A 413 -14.76 7.90 -14.50
C PHE A 413 -14.19 6.49 -14.66
N LEU A 414 -12.96 6.24 -14.18
CA LEU A 414 -12.34 4.91 -14.23
C LEU A 414 -13.03 3.87 -13.33
N THR A 415 -13.57 4.31 -12.18
CA THR A 415 -14.24 3.43 -11.20
C THR A 415 -15.65 3.03 -11.64
N TRP A 416 -16.32 3.87 -12.45
CA TRP A 416 -17.76 3.77 -12.74
C TRP A 416 -18.17 2.37 -13.23
N ASP A 417 -17.49 1.86 -14.25
CA ASP A 417 -17.73 0.53 -14.83
C ASP A 417 -16.53 -0.41 -14.61
N ASP A 418 -15.73 -0.15 -13.57
CA ASP A 418 -14.46 -0.86 -13.31
C ASP A 418 -13.58 -0.96 -14.57
N LEU A 419 -13.32 0.18 -15.24
CA LEU A 419 -12.65 0.23 -16.55
C LEU A 419 -11.22 -0.32 -16.53
N LEU A 420 -10.63 -0.46 -15.35
CA LEU A 420 -9.31 -1.03 -15.16
C LEU A 420 -9.33 -2.52 -14.76
N GLY A 421 -10.50 -3.10 -14.49
CA GLY A 421 -10.64 -4.51 -14.08
C GLY A 421 -10.12 -4.81 -12.68
N ILE A 422 -10.26 -3.86 -11.75
CA ILE A 422 -9.78 -3.95 -10.36
C ILE A 422 -10.48 -5.11 -9.64
N GLY A 423 -11.80 -5.23 -9.79
CA GLY A 423 -12.56 -6.31 -9.16
C GLY A 423 -12.25 -7.69 -9.73
N GLY A 424 -11.87 -7.76 -11.01
CA GLY A 424 -11.51 -9.01 -11.67
C GLY A 424 -10.15 -9.57 -11.25
N GLU A 425 -9.19 -8.71 -10.93
CA GLU A 425 -7.86 -9.11 -10.43
C GLU A 425 -7.81 -9.24 -8.89
N GLY A 426 -8.74 -8.59 -8.18
CA GLY A 426 -8.70 -8.40 -6.72
C GLY A 426 -7.88 -7.17 -6.37
N GLY A 427 -8.45 -6.26 -5.57
CA GLY A 427 -7.93 -4.89 -5.49
C GLY A 427 -6.51 -4.77 -4.94
N PHE A 428 -6.12 -5.59 -3.95
CA PHE A 428 -4.74 -5.60 -3.47
C PHE A 428 -3.79 -6.15 -4.53
N THR A 429 -4.13 -7.27 -5.16
CA THR A 429 -3.32 -7.89 -6.22
C THR A 429 -3.16 -6.94 -7.42
N PHE A 430 -4.23 -6.25 -7.82
CA PHE A 430 -4.20 -5.20 -8.82
C PHE A 430 -3.17 -4.11 -8.44
N ILE A 431 -3.27 -3.54 -7.24
CA ILE A 431 -2.36 -2.48 -6.78
C ILE A 431 -0.90 -2.96 -6.83
N GLN A 432 -0.63 -4.18 -6.35
CA GLN A 432 0.72 -4.74 -6.34
C GLN A 432 1.25 -5.04 -7.75
N LYS A 433 0.43 -5.64 -8.62
CA LYS A 433 0.78 -5.98 -10.01
C LYS A 433 1.15 -4.73 -10.78
N TYR A 434 0.27 -3.72 -10.81
CA TYR A 434 0.49 -2.52 -11.63
C TYR A 434 1.52 -1.55 -11.04
N THR A 435 1.67 -1.48 -9.70
CA THR A 435 2.84 -0.84 -9.08
C THR A 435 4.14 -1.54 -9.49
N GLY A 436 4.08 -2.86 -9.67
CA GLY A 436 5.15 -3.71 -10.17
C GLY A 436 5.64 -3.39 -11.59
N PHE A 437 4.87 -2.64 -12.39
CA PHE A 437 5.34 -2.22 -13.73
C PHE A 437 6.36 -1.08 -13.65
N ILE A 438 6.34 -0.32 -12.57
CA ILE A 438 7.17 0.87 -12.41
C ILE A 438 8.30 0.59 -11.40
N SER A 439 7.99 -0.19 -10.36
CA SER A 439 8.89 -0.45 -9.23
C SER A 439 10.28 -0.98 -9.59
N PRO A 440 10.46 -1.89 -10.56
CA PRO A 440 11.79 -2.36 -10.97
C PRO A 440 12.73 -1.22 -11.37
N GLY A 441 12.27 -0.33 -12.24
CA GLY A 441 13.04 0.82 -12.72
C GLY A 441 13.37 1.79 -11.59
N VAL A 442 12.35 2.12 -10.79
CA VAL A 442 12.49 3.04 -9.66
C VAL A 442 13.43 2.49 -8.59
N PHE A 443 13.28 1.23 -8.22
CA PHE A 443 14.13 0.68 -7.18
C PHE A 443 15.59 0.57 -7.64
N ALA A 444 15.83 0.15 -8.89
CA ALA A 444 17.17 0.08 -9.46
C ALA A 444 17.88 1.45 -9.46
N MET A 445 17.18 2.51 -9.88
CA MET A 445 17.76 3.85 -9.91
C MET A 445 18.04 4.42 -8.51
N PHE A 446 17.21 4.12 -7.50
CA PHE A 446 17.48 4.56 -6.13
C PHE A 446 18.63 3.75 -5.52
N LEU A 447 18.60 2.42 -5.66
CA LEU A 447 19.63 1.53 -5.11
C LEU A 447 21.02 1.85 -5.67
N LEU A 448 21.15 1.91 -7.00
CA LEU A 448 22.42 2.28 -7.64
C LEU A 448 22.79 3.73 -7.36
N GLY A 449 21.81 4.63 -7.26
CA GLY A 449 22.03 6.03 -6.90
C GLY A 449 22.62 6.21 -5.52
N MET A 450 22.14 5.44 -4.53
CA MET A 450 22.67 5.47 -3.17
C MET A 450 24.06 4.86 -3.08
N PHE A 451 24.23 3.64 -3.60
CA PHE A 451 25.37 2.80 -3.22
C PHE A 451 26.45 2.67 -4.29
N TRP A 452 26.18 3.07 -5.54
CA TRP A 452 27.15 2.97 -6.62
C TRP A 452 27.55 4.33 -7.18
N LYS A 453 28.81 4.71 -6.93
CA LYS A 453 29.35 6.02 -7.29
C LYS A 453 29.40 6.26 -8.81
N ARG A 454 29.30 5.23 -9.65
CA ARG A 454 29.38 5.34 -11.11
C ARG A 454 28.06 5.74 -11.77
N THR A 455 26.92 5.49 -11.11
CA THR A 455 25.61 5.62 -11.78
C THR A 455 25.42 7.01 -12.35
N THR A 456 25.03 7.08 -13.63
CA THR A 456 24.84 8.32 -14.37
C THR A 456 23.36 8.66 -14.51
N GLY A 457 23.05 9.92 -14.82
CA GLY A 457 21.66 10.32 -15.11
C GLY A 457 21.09 9.59 -16.32
N THR A 458 21.90 9.38 -17.38
CA THR A 458 21.50 8.60 -18.56
C THR A 458 21.15 7.17 -18.20
N ALA A 459 21.97 6.51 -17.36
CA ALA A 459 21.68 5.18 -16.86
C ALA A 459 20.38 5.16 -16.05
N ALA A 460 20.10 6.18 -15.23
CA ALA A 460 18.86 6.27 -14.47
C ALA A 460 17.61 6.41 -15.36
N VAL A 461 17.66 7.24 -16.41
CA VAL A 461 16.56 7.35 -17.40
C VAL A 461 16.35 6.02 -18.12
N ALA A 462 17.43 5.44 -18.65
CA ALA A 462 17.38 4.15 -19.33
C ALA A 462 16.84 3.05 -18.42
N GLY A 463 17.25 3.05 -17.14
CA GLY A 463 16.80 2.08 -16.15
C GLY A 463 15.29 2.16 -15.89
N LEU A 464 14.75 3.37 -15.74
CA LEU A 464 13.32 3.56 -15.53
C LEU A 464 12.50 3.12 -16.75
N LEU A 465 12.92 3.52 -17.95
CA LEU A 465 12.24 3.15 -19.20
C LEU A 465 12.33 1.64 -19.47
N THR A 466 13.51 1.04 -19.32
CA THR A 466 13.68 -0.40 -19.50
C THR A 466 12.93 -1.19 -18.44
N GLY A 467 12.89 -0.73 -17.18
CA GLY A 467 12.10 -1.38 -16.13
C GLY A 467 10.61 -1.42 -16.47
N PHE A 468 10.07 -0.32 -16.99
CA PHE A 468 8.68 -0.28 -17.47
C PHE A 468 8.45 -1.17 -18.68
N ILE A 469 9.27 -1.03 -19.72
CA ILE A 469 9.14 -1.81 -20.96
C ILE A 469 9.28 -3.31 -20.70
N LEU A 470 10.27 -3.72 -19.91
CA LEU A 470 10.47 -5.13 -19.56
C LEU A 470 9.34 -5.66 -18.70
N SER A 471 8.79 -4.86 -17.78
CA SER A 471 7.61 -5.28 -17.02
C SER A 471 6.41 -5.51 -17.94
N VAL A 472 6.20 -4.65 -18.94
CA VAL A 472 5.16 -4.85 -19.97
C VAL A 472 5.44 -6.11 -20.79
N ILE A 473 6.67 -6.33 -21.24
CA ILE A 473 7.06 -7.53 -22.00
C ILE A 473 6.81 -8.79 -21.18
N PHE A 474 7.32 -8.89 -19.96
CA PHE A 474 7.16 -10.08 -19.14
C PHE A 474 5.71 -10.36 -18.75
N ASN A 475 4.93 -9.33 -18.38
CA ASN A 475 3.54 -9.56 -17.97
C ASN A 475 2.62 -9.88 -19.16
N ASN A 476 2.82 -9.28 -20.34
CA ASN A 476 1.79 -9.29 -21.39
C ASN A 476 2.21 -10.05 -22.67
N TYR A 477 3.51 -10.20 -22.94
CA TYR A 477 3.99 -10.65 -24.25
C TYR A 477 4.95 -11.85 -24.19
N ALA A 478 5.71 -12.01 -23.11
CA ALA A 478 6.76 -13.01 -23.01
C ALA A 478 6.27 -14.45 -23.23
N PRO A 479 5.14 -14.92 -22.63
CA PRO A 479 4.63 -16.27 -22.90
C PRO A 479 4.35 -16.53 -24.38
N ALA A 480 3.80 -15.54 -25.09
CA ALA A 480 3.49 -15.64 -26.51
C ALA A 480 4.75 -15.58 -27.39
N TRP A 481 5.76 -14.78 -27.02
CA TRP A 481 6.96 -14.57 -27.83
C TRP A 481 8.06 -15.61 -27.60
N PHE A 482 8.23 -16.06 -26.36
CA PHE A 482 9.35 -16.92 -25.95
C PHE A 482 8.91 -18.28 -25.42
N GLY A 483 7.60 -18.55 -25.40
CA GLY A 483 7.02 -19.79 -24.89
C GLY A 483 6.70 -19.74 -23.40
N ASN A 484 5.99 -20.78 -22.94
CA ASN A 484 5.46 -20.87 -21.58
C ASN A 484 6.46 -21.43 -20.57
N GLU A 485 7.48 -22.15 -21.02
CA GLU A 485 8.52 -22.73 -20.16
C GLU A 485 9.89 -22.33 -20.71
N THR A 486 10.65 -21.60 -19.89
CA THR A 486 11.98 -21.11 -20.24
C THR A 486 12.93 -21.29 -19.06
N PHE A 487 14.22 -21.01 -19.25
CA PHE A 487 15.16 -20.99 -18.13
C PHE A 487 14.91 -19.84 -17.13
N LEU A 488 14.20 -18.79 -17.56
CA LEU A 488 13.95 -17.58 -16.76
C LEU A 488 12.63 -17.65 -15.98
N TYR A 489 11.62 -18.29 -16.55
CA TYR A 489 10.28 -18.31 -15.99
C TYR A 489 9.46 -19.51 -16.49
N THR A 490 8.40 -19.78 -15.73
CA THR A 490 7.26 -20.60 -16.12
C THR A 490 6.01 -19.73 -16.14
N ALA A 491 5.26 -19.80 -17.25
CA ALA A 491 3.95 -19.20 -17.40
C ALA A 491 2.86 -20.24 -17.19
N TYR A 492 1.74 -19.84 -16.61
CA TYR A 492 0.61 -20.72 -16.28
C TYR A 492 -0.67 -20.23 -16.95
N PRO A 493 -1.64 -21.13 -17.24
CA PRO A 493 -2.95 -20.73 -17.74
C PRO A 493 -3.61 -19.71 -16.83
N ASN A 494 -4.13 -18.61 -17.38
CA ASN A 494 -4.77 -17.54 -16.61
C ASN A 494 -6.30 -17.68 -16.47
N GLY A 495 -6.87 -18.79 -16.95
CA GLY A 495 -8.32 -19.04 -16.97
C GLY A 495 -9.12 -18.19 -17.98
N LYS A 496 -8.47 -17.28 -18.71
CA LYS A 496 -9.08 -16.39 -19.73
C LYS A 496 -8.62 -16.75 -21.16
N GLY A 497 -8.09 -17.96 -21.37
CA GLY A 497 -7.59 -18.44 -22.66
C GLY A 497 -6.14 -18.05 -22.99
N GLY A 498 -5.38 -17.53 -22.03
CA GLY A 498 -3.98 -17.16 -22.18
C GLY A 498 -3.08 -17.76 -21.10
N TYR A 499 -1.78 -17.44 -21.18
CA TYR A 499 -0.78 -17.79 -20.18
C TYR A 499 -0.20 -16.53 -19.54
N GLU A 500 0.02 -16.57 -18.24
CA GLU A 500 0.62 -15.47 -17.47
C GLU A 500 1.79 -15.97 -16.63
N ILE A 501 2.82 -15.15 -16.51
CA ILE A 501 3.90 -15.36 -15.55
C ILE A 501 3.48 -14.69 -14.24
N PRO A 502 3.69 -15.33 -13.07
CA PRO A 502 3.39 -14.68 -11.79
C PRO A 502 4.06 -13.30 -11.70
N PHE A 503 3.30 -12.25 -11.41
CA PHE A 503 3.77 -10.88 -11.58
C PHE A 503 5.00 -10.53 -10.70
N GLN A 504 5.15 -11.20 -9.57
CA GLN A 504 6.35 -11.06 -8.71
C GLN A 504 7.61 -11.58 -9.42
N ILE A 505 7.50 -12.63 -10.23
CA ILE A 505 8.60 -13.14 -11.06
C ILE A 505 8.89 -12.14 -12.18
N CYS A 506 7.85 -11.63 -12.87
CA CYS A 506 7.99 -10.57 -13.88
C CYS A 506 8.75 -9.36 -13.31
N MET A 507 8.40 -8.92 -12.09
CA MET A 507 9.03 -7.81 -11.41
C MET A 507 10.51 -8.07 -11.13
N GLY A 508 10.85 -9.28 -10.64
CA GLY A 508 12.23 -9.69 -10.39
C GLY A 508 13.08 -9.71 -11.67
N LEU A 509 12.54 -10.28 -12.76
CA LEU A 509 13.21 -10.32 -14.06
C LEU A 509 13.40 -8.92 -14.65
N ALA A 510 12.35 -8.09 -14.64
CA ALA A 510 12.44 -6.71 -15.09
C ALA A 510 13.52 -5.95 -14.31
N PHE A 511 13.59 -6.10 -12.99
CA PHE A 511 14.60 -5.45 -12.16
C PHE A 511 16.01 -5.93 -12.48
N LEU A 512 16.21 -7.24 -12.63
CA LEU A 512 17.50 -7.83 -12.97
C LEU A 512 18.05 -7.26 -14.28
N PHE A 513 17.26 -7.30 -15.34
CA PHE A 513 17.68 -6.79 -16.65
C PHE A 513 17.84 -5.27 -16.66
N THR A 514 16.98 -4.54 -15.95
CA THR A 514 17.17 -3.10 -15.73
C THR A 514 18.50 -2.80 -15.05
N MET A 515 18.85 -3.53 -13.99
CA MET A 515 20.13 -3.37 -13.30
C MET A 515 21.31 -3.62 -14.25
N ILE A 516 21.24 -4.64 -15.10
CA ILE A 516 22.26 -4.93 -16.12
C ILE A 516 22.43 -3.74 -17.07
N VAL A 517 21.32 -3.20 -17.61
CA VAL A 517 21.35 -2.04 -18.53
C VAL A 517 21.95 -0.82 -17.83
N MET A 518 21.50 -0.53 -16.60
CA MET A 518 22.02 0.61 -15.83
C MET A 518 23.51 0.47 -15.53
N ILE A 519 23.96 -0.74 -15.21
CA ILE A 519 25.37 -1.04 -14.96
C ILE A 519 26.19 -0.83 -16.23
N ALA A 520 25.79 -1.44 -17.35
CA ALA A 520 26.47 -1.31 -18.63
C ALA A 520 26.65 0.15 -19.05
N LEU A 521 25.57 0.95 -18.99
CA LEU A 521 25.61 2.38 -19.34
C LEU A 521 26.47 3.20 -18.38
N SER A 522 26.50 2.85 -17.09
CA SER A 522 27.30 3.57 -16.10
C SER A 522 28.80 3.22 -16.19
N LEU A 523 29.16 2.06 -16.72
CA LEU A 523 30.57 1.67 -16.96
C LEU A 523 31.22 2.50 -18.07
N ALA A 524 30.44 2.96 -19.05
CA ALA A 524 30.88 3.95 -20.05
C ALA A 524 31.05 5.36 -19.47
N GLY A 525 30.46 5.63 -18.30
CA GLY A 525 30.58 6.88 -17.56
C GLY A 525 31.80 6.94 -16.63
N PRO A 526 31.96 8.06 -15.90
CA PRO A 526 33.09 8.26 -15.00
C PRO A 526 33.14 7.21 -13.89
N LYS A 527 34.35 6.86 -13.43
CA LYS A 527 34.56 5.95 -12.28
C LYS A 527 33.98 6.48 -10.98
N ILE A 528 33.91 7.80 -10.83
CA ILE A 528 33.24 8.48 -9.73
C ILE A 528 32.43 9.60 -10.35
N ASN A 529 31.11 9.50 -10.30
CA ASN A 529 30.23 10.57 -10.74
C ASN A 529 30.37 11.77 -9.78
N PRO A 530 30.56 13.01 -10.27
CA PRO A 530 30.63 14.20 -9.42
C PRO A 530 29.40 14.41 -8.52
N LYS A 531 28.25 13.86 -8.91
CA LYS A 531 27.00 13.88 -8.14
C LYS A 531 26.78 12.65 -7.26
N ALA A 532 27.77 11.76 -7.14
CA ALA A 532 27.68 10.61 -6.25
C ALA A 532 27.54 11.06 -4.80
N PHE A 533 26.68 10.38 -4.05
CA PHE A 533 26.51 10.67 -2.64
C PHE A 533 27.75 10.32 -1.83
N VAL A 534 27.95 11.07 -0.74
CA VAL A 534 29.01 10.80 0.21
C VAL A 534 28.59 9.61 1.06
N LEU A 535 29.33 8.52 0.94
CA LEU A 535 29.16 7.31 1.74
C LEU A 535 30.27 7.22 2.78
N ASP A 536 29.86 7.04 4.03
CA ASP A 536 30.71 6.67 5.15
C ASP A 536 30.42 5.23 5.55
N SER A 537 31.42 4.45 5.94
CA SER A 537 31.13 3.16 6.56
C SER A 537 30.59 3.34 7.99
N THR A 538 30.99 4.42 8.69
CA THR A 538 30.61 4.66 10.08
C THR A 538 29.14 5.03 10.24
N MET A 539 28.52 5.62 9.21
CA MET A 539 27.10 6.00 9.26
C MET A 539 26.15 4.80 9.32
N PHE A 540 26.61 3.60 8.93
CA PHE A 540 25.82 2.37 9.01
C PHE A 540 25.95 1.65 10.37
N ARG A 541 26.80 2.15 11.28
CA ARG A 541 26.91 1.57 12.62
C ARG A 541 25.60 1.77 13.37
N VAL A 542 25.17 0.71 14.05
CA VAL A 542 23.95 0.68 14.88
C VAL A 542 24.34 0.66 16.35
N SER A 543 23.54 1.31 17.19
CA SER A 543 23.71 1.25 18.65
C SER A 543 23.26 -0.12 19.18
N LYS A 544 23.69 -0.48 20.40
CA LYS A 544 23.27 -1.75 21.03
C LYS A 544 21.74 -1.88 21.15
N PRO A 545 20.98 -0.85 21.56
CA PRO A 545 19.51 -0.93 21.58
C PRO A 545 18.90 -1.16 20.20
N THR A 546 19.39 -0.47 19.16
CA THR A 546 18.95 -0.68 17.77
C THR A 546 19.22 -2.12 17.31
N LEU A 547 20.40 -2.67 17.63
CA LEU A 547 20.73 -4.05 17.30
C LEU A 547 19.81 -5.04 18.03
N ALA A 548 19.49 -4.82 19.30
CA ALA A 548 18.56 -5.66 20.05
C ALA A 548 17.17 -5.70 19.39
N LEU A 549 16.64 -4.54 18.98
CA LEU A 549 15.37 -4.46 18.25
C LEU A 549 15.41 -5.26 16.93
N ILE A 550 16.50 -5.14 16.17
CA ILE A 550 16.69 -5.89 14.93
C ILE A 550 16.67 -7.40 15.20
N VAL A 551 17.42 -7.88 16.20
CA VAL A 551 17.49 -9.30 16.55
C VAL A 551 16.12 -9.82 17.00
N ILE A 552 15.41 -9.08 17.85
CA ILE A 552 14.07 -9.45 18.32
C ILE A 552 13.11 -9.58 17.13
N THR A 553 13.07 -8.60 16.24
CA THR A 553 12.20 -8.64 15.05
C THR A 553 12.52 -9.83 14.16
N LEU A 554 13.80 -10.12 13.91
CA LEU A 554 14.21 -11.27 13.09
C LEU A 554 13.82 -12.60 13.76
N LEU A 555 14.02 -12.75 15.07
CA LEU A 555 13.63 -13.96 15.80
C LEU A 555 12.11 -14.19 15.76
N LEU A 556 11.31 -13.12 15.92
CA LEU A 556 9.85 -13.21 15.82
C LEU A 556 9.41 -13.63 14.43
N ILE A 557 9.99 -13.04 13.37
CA ILE A 557 9.70 -13.43 11.99
C ILE A 557 10.10 -14.87 11.74
N SER A 558 11.30 -15.29 12.17
CA SER A 558 11.73 -16.69 12.05
C SER A 558 10.77 -17.64 12.75
N ALA A 559 10.31 -17.33 13.96
CA ALA A 559 9.33 -18.15 14.69
C ALA A 559 7.99 -18.25 13.94
N LEU A 560 7.51 -17.14 13.37
CA LEU A 560 6.29 -17.11 12.55
C LEU A 560 6.43 -17.98 11.30
N TYR A 561 7.54 -17.85 10.58
CA TYR A 561 7.80 -18.69 9.40
C TYR A 561 7.95 -20.15 9.77
N VAL A 562 8.67 -20.52 10.84
CA VAL A 562 8.80 -21.91 11.29
C VAL A 562 7.44 -22.51 11.67
N ARG A 563 6.53 -21.71 12.25
CA ARG A 563 5.20 -22.17 12.64
C ARG A 563 4.30 -22.46 11.44
N PHE A 564 4.40 -21.67 10.38
CA PHE A 564 3.47 -21.67 9.25
C PHE A 564 4.10 -22.09 7.92
N TRP A 565 5.35 -22.55 7.92
CA TRP A 565 5.97 -23.17 6.75
C TRP A 565 5.22 -24.45 6.38
#